data_AF-A0A840YTH3-F1
#
_entry.id   AF-A0A840YTH3-F1
#
_cell.length_a   1.000
_cell.length_b   1.000
_cell.length_c   1.000
_cell.angle_alpha   90.00
_cell.angle_beta   90.00
_cell.angle_gamma   90.00
#
_symmetry.space_group_name_H-M   'P 1'
#
loop_
_entity.id
_entity.type
_entity.pdbx_description
1 polymer ?
#
loop_
_entity_poly.entity_id
_entity_poly.type
_entity_poly.pdbx_seq_one_letter_code
_entity_poly.pdbx_strand_id
1 'polypeptide(L)'
;MAKLNFNWHGYMYQDGINSIRLSYDSAAQALQLQTERAYDAIGAYNAKVEGGDESGIERDEDGHVVFDEADVLMYQSLAAEVALNTLRKAFAIVLYHHWERSAREWVQSKNGKHDTLVASLAAKGQSTDPLVNDLRTLVNTLKHDSERWGVQLHTDRADLFKSEFKITQARPIDWYDAIEVSGPALLAFFSAVSASGPTLNSP
;
A
#
# COMPACT_ATOMS: atom_id res chain seq x y z
N MET A 1 0.74 -42.45 2.16
CA MET A 1 1.25 -41.13 1.74
C MET A 1 2.75 -41.14 1.89
N ALA A 2 3.51 -40.76 0.85
CA ALA A 2 4.96 -40.61 0.95
C ALA A 2 5.31 -39.46 1.90
N LYS A 3 6.37 -39.60 2.70
CA LYS A 3 6.85 -38.55 3.60
C LYS A 3 7.41 -37.42 2.73
N LEU A 4 6.88 -36.20 2.87
CA LEU A 4 7.46 -35.03 2.22
C LEU A 4 8.80 -34.72 2.88
N ASN A 5 9.81 -34.37 2.07
CA ASN A 5 11.14 -33.99 2.54
C ASN A 5 11.25 -32.49 2.87
N PHE A 6 10.11 -31.79 2.94
CA PHE A 6 10.04 -30.35 3.18
C PHE A 6 8.77 -29.98 3.98
N ASN A 7 8.76 -28.79 4.55
CA ASN A 7 7.61 -28.27 5.29
C ASN A 7 6.53 -27.75 4.34
N TRP A 8 5.41 -28.48 4.23
CA TRP A 8 4.27 -28.13 3.37
C TRP A 8 3.66 -26.77 3.73
N HIS A 9 3.53 -26.44 5.02
CA HIS A 9 2.99 -25.15 5.45
C HIS A 9 3.91 -23.99 5.05
N GLY A 10 5.23 -24.19 5.19
CA GLY A 10 6.22 -23.21 4.73
C GLY A 10 6.18 -23.01 3.21
N TYR A 11 6.03 -24.08 2.44
CA TYR A 11 5.88 -23.98 0.98
C TYR A 11 4.63 -23.17 0.60
N MET A 12 3.44 -23.56 1.07
CA MET A 12 2.19 -22.87 0.73
C MET A 12 2.19 -21.41 1.16
N TYR A 13 2.80 -21.12 2.32
CA TYR A 13 2.90 -19.76 2.83
C TYR A 13 3.75 -18.86 1.94
N GLN A 14 4.97 -19.29 1.61
CA GLN A 14 5.90 -18.53 0.79
C GLN A 14 5.42 -18.40 -0.65
N ASP A 15 4.83 -19.47 -1.21
CA ASP A 15 4.23 -19.44 -2.55
C ASP A 15 3.07 -18.44 -2.65
N GLY A 16 2.22 -18.38 -1.61
CA GLY A 16 1.16 -17.38 -1.50
C GLY A 16 1.71 -15.95 -1.47
N ILE A 17 2.77 -15.69 -0.71
CA ILE A 17 3.42 -14.35 -0.69
C ILE A 17 4.02 -14.00 -2.05
N ASN A 18 4.69 -14.95 -2.69
CA ASN A 18 5.28 -14.76 -4.02
C ASN A 18 4.20 -14.43 -5.06
N SER A 19 3.06 -15.11 -4.99
CA SER A 19 1.91 -14.87 -5.87
C SER A 19 1.30 -13.48 -5.64
N ILE A 20 1.16 -13.06 -4.38
CA ILE A 20 0.69 -11.70 -4.03
C ILE A 20 1.69 -10.65 -4.55
N ARG A 21 2.99 -10.88 -4.36
CA ARG A 21 4.04 -9.96 -4.81
C ARG A 21 4.07 -9.84 -6.34
N LEU A 22 4.03 -10.94 -7.06
CA LEU A 22 3.98 -10.94 -8.53
C LEU A 22 2.77 -10.16 -9.05
N SER A 23 1.62 -10.33 -8.40
CA SER A 23 0.38 -9.61 -8.73
C SER A 23 0.53 -8.11 -8.49
N TYR A 24 1.13 -7.72 -7.35
CA TYR A 24 1.45 -6.33 -7.04
C TYR A 24 2.40 -5.74 -8.08
N ASP A 25 3.55 -6.37 -8.33
CA ASP A 25 4.58 -5.84 -9.22
C ASP A 25 4.02 -5.62 -10.64
N SER A 26 3.19 -6.56 -11.12
CA SER A 26 2.54 -6.44 -12.44
C SER A 26 1.56 -5.27 -12.50
N ALA A 27 0.71 -5.10 -11.49
CA ALA A 27 -0.27 -4.02 -11.45
C ALA A 27 0.40 -2.65 -11.19
N ALA A 28 1.40 -2.61 -10.32
CA ALA A 28 2.15 -1.40 -9.98
C ALA A 28 2.91 -0.87 -11.19
N GLN A 29 3.55 -1.75 -11.97
CA GLN A 29 4.24 -1.36 -13.20
C GLN A 29 3.30 -0.68 -14.20
N ALA A 30 2.09 -1.22 -14.39
CA ALA A 30 1.11 -0.63 -15.30
C ALA A 30 0.66 0.78 -14.84
N LEU A 31 0.41 0.96 -13.55
CA LEU A 31 0.01 2.26 -13.00
C LEU A 31 1.18 3.26 -12.97
N GLN A 32 2.40 2.81 -12.68
CA GLN A 32 3.60 3.66 -12.74
C GLN A 32 3.84 4.21 -14.14
N LEU A 33 3.72 3.36 -15.17
CA LEU A 33 3.83 3.79 -16.56
C LEU A 33 2.73 4.80 -16.93
N GLN A 34 1.52 4.65 -16.37
CA GLN A 34 0.45 5.63 -16.56
C GLN A 34 0.77 6.97 -15.90
N THR A 35 1.34 6.96 -14.68
CA THR A 35 1.82 8.17 -13.99
C THR A 35 2.92 8.86 -14.78
N GLU A 36 3.93 8.11 -15.24
CA GLU A 36 5.03 8.63 -16.07
C GLU A 36 4.50 9.30 -17.35
N ARG A 37 3.58 8.63 -18.07
CA ARG A 37 2.95 9.20 -19.27
C ARG A 37 2.18 10.49 -18.99
N ALA A 38 1.48 10.58 -17.85
CA ALA A 38 0.76 11.79 -17.48
C ALA A 38 1.74 12.95 -17.24
N TYR A 39 2.86 12.70 -16.54
CA TYR A 39 3.89 13.71 -16.33
C TYR A 39 4.61 14.13 -17.62
N ASP A 40 4.91 13.18 -18.50
CA ASP A 40 5.47 13.46 -19.82
C ASP A 40 4.52 14.34 -20.66
N ALA A 41 3.21 14.08 -20.60
CA ALA A 41 2.20 14.89 -21.28
C ALA A 41 2.13 16.32 -20.74
N ILE A 42 2.19 16.50 -19.41
CA ILE A 42 2.28 17.83 -18.79
C ILE A 42 3.54 18.56 -19.27
N GLY A 43 4.70 17.90 -19.27
CA GLY A 43 5.95 18.49 -19.73
C GLY A 43 5.91 18.89 -21.21
N ALA A 44 5.34 18.04 -22.06
CA ALA A 44 5.16 18.32 -23.48
C ALA A 44 4.18 19.49 -23.72
N TYR A 45 3.11 19.57 -22.94
CA TYR A 45 2.16 20.68 -22.99
C TYR A 45 2.83 22.01 -22.62
N ASN A 46 3.53 22.05 -21.48
CA ASN A 46 4.22 23.26 -21.01
C ASN A 46 5.23 23.76 -22.05
N ALA A 47 6.00 22.86 -22.68
CA ALA A 47 6.95 23.22 -23.71
C ALA A 47 6.29 23.85 -24.96
N LYS A 48 5.08 23.43 -25.33
CA LYS A 48 4.31 24.04 -26.43
C LYS A 48 3.87 25.45 -26.08
N VAL A 49 3.30 25.63 -24.88
CA VAL A 49 2.84 26.94 -24.41
C VAL A 49 4.01 27.93 -24.30
N GLU A 50 5.15 27.50 -23.75
CA GLU A 50 6.38 28.30 -23.71
C GLU A 50 6.90 28.67 -25.12
N GLY A 51 6.66 27.80 -26.11
CA GLY A 51 6.95 28.04 -27.52
C GLY A 51 5.95 28.96 -28.23
N GLY A 52 4.91 29.46 -27.54
CA GLY A 52 3.88 30.34 -28.07
C GLY A 52 2.69 29.62 -28.73
N ASP A 53 2.59 28.30 -28.58
CA ASP A 53 1.43 27.52 -29.04
C ASP A 53 0.36 27.51 -27.94
N GLU A 54 -0.66 28.35 -28.09
CA GLU A 54 -1.83 28.42 -27.20
C GLU A 54 -2.98 27.51 -27.64
N SER A 55 -2.78 26.53 -28.54
CA SER A 55 -3.87 25.71 -29.10
C SER A 55 -4.66 24.88 -28.07
N GLY A 56 -4.11 24.67 -26.86
CA GLY A 56 -4.80 24.00 -25.75
C GLY A 56 -5.47 24.96 -24.75
N ILE A 57 -5.48 26.27 -25.02
CA ILE A 57 -6.10 27.30 -24.18
C ILE A 57 -7.30 27.89 -24.93
N GLU A 58 -8.49 27.72 -24.38
CA GLU A 58 -9.71 28.34 -24.90
C GLU A 58 -10.08 29.57 -24.07
N ARG A 59 -10.44 30.65 -24.76
CA ARG A 59 -10.86 31.91 -24.16
C ARG A 59 -12.27 32.29 -24.59
N ASP A 60 -13.02 32.93 -23.70
CA ASP A 60 -14.32 33.53 -24.05
C ASP A 60 -14.16 34.83 -24.87
N GLU A 61 -15.29 35.46 -25.19
CA GLU A 61 -15.35 36.69 -25.99
C GLU A 61 -14.66 37.88 -25.31
N ASP A 62 -14.53 37.85 -23.98
CA ASP A 62 -13.87 38.89 -23.17
C ASP A 62 -12.37 38.58 -22.94
N GLY A 63 -11.88 37.44 -23.45
CA GLY A 63 -10.49 37.00 -23.37
C GLY A 63 -10.14 36.23 -22.09
N HIS A 64 -11.12 35.88 -21.26
CA HIS A 64 -10.93 35.05 -20.07
C HIS A 64 -10.74 33.59 -20.46
N VAL A 65 -9.80 32.90 -19.81
CA VAL A 65 -9.59 31.47 -20.03
C VAL A 65 -10.81 30.70 -19.49
N VAL A 66 -11.45 29.93 -20.37
CA VAL A 66 -12.58 29.05 -20.03
C VAL A 66 -12.18 27.58 -19.97
N PHE A 67 -11.08 27.21 -20.64
CA PHE A 67 -10.50 25.88 -20.61
C PHE A 67 -9.00 25.94 -20.85
N ASP A 68 -8.27 25.13 -20.09
CA ASP A 68 -6.84 24.90 -20.27
C ASP A 68 -6.59 23.38 -20.21
N GLU A 69 -5.98 22.82 -21.26
CA GLU A 69 -5.60 21.41 -21.30
C GLU A 69 -4.67 21.03 -20.11
N ALA A 70 -3.90 21.98 -19.57
CA ALA A 70 -3.09 21.79 -18.37
C ALA A 70 -3.91 21.26 -17.18
N ASP A 71 -5.13 21.78 -16.98
CA ASP A 71 -5.99 21.36 -15.88
C ASP A 71 -6.36 19.88 -16.03
N VAL A 72 -6.72 19.46 -17.24
CA VAL A 72 -7.05 18.06 -17.55
C VAL A 72 -5.86 17.15 -17.29
N LEU A 73 -4.67 17.54 -17.78
CA LEU A 73 -3.45 16.77 -17.60
C LEU A 73 -3.04 16.67 -16.12
N MET A 74 -3.21 17.75 -15.34
CA MET A 74 -3.00 17.76 -13.89
C MET A 74 -3.97 16.82 -13.16
N TYR A 75 -5.27 16.83 -13.50
CA TYR A 75 -6.21 15.89 -12.88
C TYR A 75 -5.92 14.44 -13.26
N GLN A 76 -5.43 14.19 -14.47
CA GLN A 76 -5.02 12.86 -14.90
C GLN A 76 -3.80 12.35 -14.13
N SER A 77 -2.79 13.20 -13.88
CA SER A 77 -1.63 12.80 -13.08
C SER A 77 -2.03 12.50 -11.63
N LEU A 78 -2.85 13.37 -11.02
CA LEU A 78 -3.39 13.15 -9.67
C LEU A 78 -4.18 11.84 -9.59
N ALA A 79 -5.04 11.55 -10.56
CA ALA A 79 -5.80 10.31 -10.60
C ALA A 79 -4.90 9.08 -10.68
N ALA A 80 -3.82 9.14 -11.46
CA ALA A 80 -2.85 8.04 -11.57
C ALA A 80 -2.09 7.80 -10.26
N GLU A 81 -1.69 8.86 -9.55
CA GLU A 81 -1.04 8.77 -8.24
C GLU A 81 -1.98 8.19 -7.18
N VAL A 82 -3.22 8.67 -7.13
CA VAL A 82 -4.26 8.15 -6.23
C VAL A 82 -4.50 6.66 -6.51
N ALA A 83 -4.57 6.25 -7.78
CA ALA A 83 -4.72 4.85 -8.15
C ALA A 83 -3.55 3.99 -7.65
N LEU A 84 -2.30 4.45 -7.82
CA LEU A 84 -1.12 3.72 -7.37
C LEU A 84 -1.05 3.60 -5.84
N ASN A 85 -1.39 4.66 -5.11
CA ASN A 85 -1.46 4.63 -3.65
C ASN A 85 -2.59 3.69 -3.17
N THR A 86 -3.75 3.73 -3.83
CA THR A 86 -4.89 2.84 -3.56
C THR A 86 -4.51 1.37 -3.76
N LEU A 87 -3.79 1.06 -4.85
CA LEU A 87 -3.26 -0.27 -5.11
C LEU A 87 -2.37 -0.74 -3.95
N ARG A 88 -1.44 0.10 -3.50
CA ARG A 88 -0.52 -0.25 -2.41
C ARG A 88 -1.24 -0.50 -1.09
N LYS A 89 -2.25 0.33 -0.76
CA LYS A 89 -3.13 0.12 0.41
C LYS A 89 -3.87 -1.22 0.33
N ALA A 90 -4.42 -1.56 -0.83
CA ALA A 90 -5.10 -2.83 -1.04
C ALA A 90 -4.14 -4.03 -0.83
N PHE A 91 -2.92 -3.96 -1.36
CA PHE A 91 -1.94 -5.02 -1.18
C PHE A 91 -1.41 -5.14 0.25
N ALA A 92 -1.31 -4.03 1.01
CA ALA A 92 -1.02 -4.09 2.44
C ALA A 92 -2.09 -4.91 3.20
N ILE A 93 -3.38 -4.70 2.87
CA ILE A 93 -4.50 -5.45 3.46
C ILE A 93 -4.43 -6.93 3.10
N VAL A 94 -4.25 -7.26 1.82
CA VAL A 94 -4.15 -8.65 1.34
C VAL A 94 -2.98 -9.37 2.00
N LEU A 95 -1.82 -8.72 2.08
CA LEU A 95 -0.60 -9.27 2.64
C LEU A 95 -0.76 -9.59 4.15
N TYR A 96 -1.31 -8.66 4.93
CA TYR A 96 -1.59 -8.90 6.35
C TYR A 96 -2.54 -10.08 6.56
N HIS A 97 -3.61 -10.14 5.75
CA HIS A 97 -4.60 -11.20 5.87
C HIS A 97 -4.06 -12.56 5.49
N HIS A 98 -3.18 -12.63 4.48
CA HIS A 98 -2.48 -13.87 4.13
C HIS A 98 -1.68 -14.39 5.33
N TRP A 99 -0.85 -13.53 5.92
CA TRP A 99 -0.10 -13.86 7.14
C TRP A 99 -1.02 -14.30 8.28
N GLU A 100 -2.04 -13.50 8.61
CA GLU A 100 -2.92 -13.76 9.74
C GLU A 100 -3.64 -15.10 9.60
N ARG A 101 -4.15 -15.39 8.40
CA ARG A 101 -4.84 -16.65 8.12
C ARG A 101 -3.89 -17.84 8.24
N SER A 102 -2.70 -17.76 7.65
CA SER A 102 -1.73 -18.85 7.74
C SER A 102 -1.25 -19.07 9.18
N ALA A 103 -0.95 -17.99 9.91
CA ALA A 103 -0.59 -18.04 11.32
C ALA A 103 -1.66 -18.73 12.17
N ARG A 104 -2.92 -18.39 11.96
CA ARG A 104 -4.08 -19.02 12.63
C ARG A 104 -4.15 -20.53 12.36
N GLU A 105 -3.87 -20.96 11.14
CA GLU A 105 -3.82 -22.38 10.79
C GLU A 105 -2.67 -23.11 11.54
N TRP A 106 -1.48 -22.51 11.64
CA TRP A 106 -0.33 -23.13 12.31
C TRP A 106 -0.51 -23.28 13.83
N VAL A 107 -1.20 -22.32 14.45
CA VAL A 107 -1.53 -22.37 15.88
C VAL A 107 -2.88 -23.05 16.17
N GLN A 108 -3.57 -23.53 15.14
CA GLN A 108 -4.90 -24.17 15.23
C GLN A 108 -5.93 -23.29 15.95
N SER A 109 -5.85 -21.97 15.76
CA SER A 109 -6.76 -21.01 16.37
C SER A 109 -7.65 -20.35 15.31
N LYS A 110 -8.96 -20.46 15.49
CA LYS A 110 -9.93 -19.79 14.60
C LYS A 110 -10.10 -18.31 14.96
N ASN A 111 -10.02 -17.95 16.24
CA ASN A 111 -10.32 -16.63 16.77
C ASN A 111 -9.23 -16.15 17.72
N GLY A 112 -9.04 -14.84 17.84
CA GLY A 112 -8.02 -14.29 18.72
C GLY A 112 -7.56 -12.91 18.30
N LYS A 113 -7.01 -12.19 19.28
CA LYS A 113 -6.33 -10.92 19.06
C LYS A 113 -4.93 -11.18 18.49
N HIS A 114 -4.41 -10.23 17.72
CA HIS A 114 -3.08 -10.30 17.12
C HIS A 114 -1.98 -10.67 18.13
N ASP A 115 -1.94 -10.01 19.28
CA ASP A 115 -0.88 -10.23 20.27
C ASP A 115 -0.90 -11.67 20.83
N THR A 116 -2.10 -12.25 20.99
CA THR A 116 -2.27 -13.66 21.37
C THR A 116 -1.79 -14.60 20.28
N LEU A 117 -2.03 -14.25 19.01
CA LEU A 117 -1.56 -15.02 17.86
C LEU A 117 -0.03 -15.01 17.79
N VAL A 118 0.60 -13.84 17.91
CA VAL A 118 2.06 -13.69 17.95
C VAL A 118 2.68 -14.47 19.11
N ALA A 119 2.11 -14.38 20.32
CA ALA A 119 2.57 -15.16 21.46
C ALA A 119 2.47 -16.68 21.23
N SER A 120 1.40 -17.13 20.55
CA SER A 120 1.21 -18.55 20.22
C SER A 120 2.20 -19.05 19.17
N LEU A 121 2.57 -18.20 18.20
CA LEU A 121 3.63 -18.49 17.22
C LEU A 121 5.00 -18.59 17.91
N ALA A 122 5.30 -17.64 18.80
CA ALA A 122 6.54 -17.64 19.57
C ALA A 122 6.69 -18.90 20.44
N ALA A 123 5.60 -19.36 21.08
CA ALA A 123 5.58 -20.61 21.84
C ALA A 123 5.85 -21.87 20.98
N LYS A 124 5.68 -21.77 19.65
CA LYS A 124 6.01 -22.80 18.66
C LYS A 124 7.38 -22.59 18.01
N GLY A 125 8.19 -21.66 18.51
CA GLY A 125 9.51 -21.34 17.98
C GLY A 125 9.49 -20.55 16.67
N GLN A 126 8.36 -19.92 16.33
CA GLN A 126 8.24 -19.06 15.15
C GLN A 126 8.34 -17.58 15.57
N SER A 127 9.25 -16.85 14.96
CA SER A 127 9.37 -15.39 15.14
C SER A 127 8.39 -14.63 14.24
N THR A 128 7.96 -13.47 14.69
CA THR A 128 7.21 -12.49 13.89
C THR A 128 7.99 -11.19 13.87
N ASP A 129 8.22 -10.65 12.69
CA ASP A 129 8.90 -9.37 12.50
C ASP A 129 8.03 -8.23 13.08
N PRO A 130 8.61 -7.26 13.83
CA PRO A 130 7.87 -6.13 14.37
C PRO A 130 7.07 -5.34 13.32
N LEU A 131 7.53 -5.26 12.07
CA LEU A 131 6.82 -4.58 10.98
C LEU A 131 5.47 -5.24 10.64
N VAL A 132 5.24 -6.50 11.04
CA VAL A 132 3.91 -7.12 10.89
C VAL A 132 2.88 -6.47 11.82
N ASN A 133 3.30 -5.99 12.99
CA ASN A 133 2.41 -5.22 13.86
C ASN A 133 2.13 -3.82 13.29
N ASP A 134 3.11 -3.16 12.69
CA ASP A 134 2.89 -1.89 11.98
C ASP A 134 1.90 -2.10 10.82
N LEU A 135 2.08 -3.18 10.06
CA LEU A 135 1.17 -3.56 8.98
C LEU A 135 -0.25 -3.81 9.51
N ARG A 136 -0.41 -4.45 10.67
CA ARG A 136 -1.72 -4.59 11.31
C ARG A 136 -2.33 -3.23 11.61
N THR A 137 -1.56 -2.31 12.21
CA THR A 137 -2.04 -0.96 12.55
C THR A 137 -2.50 -0.24 11.29
N LEU A 138 -1.69 -0.28 10.22
CA LEU A 138 -2.05 0.26 8.89
C LEU A 138 -3.37 -0.33 8.39
N VAL A 139 -3.50 -1.66 8.40
CA VAL A 139 -4.69 -2.34 7.89
C VAL A 139 -5.94 -2.04 8.72
N ASN A 140 -5.81 -1.92 10.04
CA ASN A 140 -6.92 -1.52 10.90
C ASN A 140 -7.35 -0.08 10.64
N THR A 141 -6.40 0.84 10.42
CA THR A 141 -6.69 2.22 10.03
C THR A 141 -7.42 2.25 8.69
N LEU A 142 -6.92 1.55 7.67
CA LEU A 142 -7.51 1.54 6.32
C LEU A 142 -8.93 0.97 6.28
N LYS A 143 -9.25 -0.03 7.12
CA LYS A 143 -10.56 -0.68 7.12
C LYS A 143 -11.64 0.06 7.89
N HIS A 144 -11.23 0.73 8.96
CA HIS A 144 -12.17 1.28 9.93
C HIS A 144 -12.17 2.81 9.97
N ASP A 145 -11.26 3.44 9.24
CA ASP A 145 -11.03 4.90 9.25
C ASP A 145 -10.97 5.43 10.69
N SER A 146 -10.26 4.68 11.55
CA SER A 146 -10.38 4.81 13.00
C SER A 146 -9.34 5.78 13.54
N GLU A 147 -9.79 6.83 14.22
CA GLU A 147 -8.91 7.80 14.89
C GLU A 147 -7.89 7.14 15.82
N ARG A 148 -8.30 6.16 16.62
CA ARG A 148 -7.40 5.42 17.51
C ARG A 148 -6.24 4.79 16.74
N TRP A 149 -6.54 4.07 15.65
CA TRP A 149 -5.52 3.38 14.86
C TRP A 149 -4.72 4.36 14.01
N GLY A 150 -5.35 5.42 13.51
CA GLY A 150 -4.71 6.49 12.76
C GLY A 150 -3.68 7.26 13.57
N VAL A 151 -4.02 7.69 14.78
CA VAL A 151 -3.09 8.36 15.71
C VAL A 151 -1.92 7.45 16.08
N GLN A 152 -2.21 6.17 16.36
CA GLN A 152 -1.16 5.19 16.64
C GLN A 152 -0.22 5.03 15.44
N LEU A 153 -0.78 4.85 14.24
CA LEU A 153 -0.01 4.68 13.01
C LEU A 153 0.85 5.90 12.72
N HIS A 154 0.31 7.11 12.88
CA HIS A 154 1.06 8.34 12.68
C HIS A 154 2.21 8.50 13.68
N THR A 155 2.02 8.04 14.92
CA THR A 155 3.06 8.07 15.95
C THR A 155 4.19 7.10 15.63
N ASP A 156 3.86 5.88 15.21
CA ASP A 156 4.84 4.82 15.01
C ASP A 156 5.49 4.88 13.60
N ARG A 157 4.73 5.35 12.61
CA ARG A 157 5.04 5.27 11.16
C ARG A 157 4.56 6.50 10.40
N ALA A 158 5.05 7.66 10.81
CA ALA A 158 4.79 8.94 10.12
C ALA A 158 5.21 8.92 8.63
N ASP A 159 6.14 8.03 8.24
CA ASP A 159 6.56 7.80 6.85
C ASP A 159 5.46 7.23 5.94
N LEU A 160 4.34 6.75 6.51
CA LEU A 160 3.19 6.24 5.77
C LEU A 160 2.13 7.33 5.51
N PHE A 161 2.44 8.59 5.76
CA PHE A 161 1.55 9.73 5.57
C PHE A 161 2.15 10.71 4.56
N LYS A 162 1.27 11.52 3.95
CA LYS A 162 1.69 12.65 3.11
C LYS A 162 2.67 13.54 3.90
N SER A 163 3.75 14.02 3.25
CA SER A 163 4.89 14.72 3.88
C SER A 163 4.50 15.86 4.85
N GLU A 164 3.40 16.56 4.59
CA GLU A 164 2.92 17.69 5.41
C GLU A 164 1.72 17.37 6.29
N PHE A 165 1.33 16.10 6.38
CA PHE A 165 0.19 15.69 7.18
C PHE A 165 0.45 16.00 8.67
N LYS A 166 -0.53 16.64 9.29
CA LYS A 166 -0.55 16.91 10.73
C LYS A 166 -1.92 16.55 11.27
N ILE A 167 -1.92 15.93 12.44
CA ILE A 167 -3.15 15.70 13.19
C ILE A 167 -3.65 17.07 13.69
N THR A 168 -4.84 17.45 13.26
CA THR A 168 -5.50 18.71 13.68
C THR A 168 -6.88 18.40 14.24
N GLN A 169 -7.34 19.21 15.21
CA GLN A 169 -8.69 19.07 15.77
C GLN A 169 -9.75 19.93 15.03
N ALA A 170 -9.34 20.66 13.99
CA ALA A 170 -10.23 21.60 13.30
C ALA A 170 -11.32 20.91 12.46
N ARG A 171 -11.08 19.65 12.04
CA ARG A 171 -12.01 18.84 11.25
C ARG A 171 -11.76 17.36 11.49
N PRO A 172 -12.78 16.50 11.31
CA PRO A 172 -12.57 15.05 11.23
C PRO A 172 -11.52 14.73 10.17
N ILE A 173 -10.61 13.82 10.51
CA ILE A 173 -9.55 13.35 9.61
C ILE A 173 -10.08 12.13 8.87
N ASP A 174 -10.04 12.20 7.53
CA ASP A 174 -10.10 11.02 6.67
C ASP A 174 -8.71 10.36 6.71
N TRP A 175 -8.58 9.30 7.53
CA TRP A 175 -7.31 8.60 7.70
C TRP A 175 -6.96 7.80 6.47
N TYR A 176 -7.97 7.31 5.74
CA TYR A 176 -7.74 6.61 4.49
C TYR A 176 -7.03 7.52 3.49
N ASP A 177 -7.52 8.75 3.27
CA ASP A 177 -6.88 9.71 2.36
C ASP A 177 -5.55 10.23 2.88
N ALA A 178 -5.40 10.41 4.19
CA ALA A 178 -4.15 10.90 4.80
C ALA A 178 -2.95 9.96 4.58
N ILE A 179 -3.19 8.66 4.44
CA ILE A 179 -2.16 7.64 4.26
C ILE A 179 -1.61 7.66 2.82
N GLU A 180 -0.28 7.66 2.71
CA GLU A 180 0.47 7.50 1.47
C GLU A 180 1.48 6.38 1.62
N VAL A 181 1.15 5.20 1.08
CA VAL A 181 2.05 4.05 1.14
C VAL A 181 3.04 4.17 -0.02
N SER A 182 4.32 4.32 0.30
CA SER A 182 5.38 4.31 -0.71
C SER A 182 5.66 2.87 -1.20
N GLY A 183 6.20 2.75 -2.42
CA GLY A 183 6.66 1.46 -2.94
C GLY A 183 7.67 0.77 -2.01
N PRO A 184 8.73 1.48 -1.56
CA PRO A 184 9.68 0.94 -0.59
C PRO A 184 9.04 0.47 0.72
N ALA A 185 8.09 1.24 1.27
CA ALA A 185 7.40 0.85 2.51
C ALA A 185 6.59 -0.45 2.33
N LEU A 186 5.86 -0.59 1.22
CA LEU A 186 5.13 -1.84 0.94
C LEU A 186 6.09 -3.03 0.74
N LEU A 187 7.22 -2.84 0.06
CA LEU A 187 8.23 -3.88 -0.13
C LEU A 187 8.92 -4.30 1.19
N ALA A 188 9.06 -3.37 2.14
CA ALA A 188 9.51 -3.70 3.50
C ALA A 188 8.48 -4.60 4.20
N PHE A 189 7.18 -4.32 4.06
CA PHE A 189 6.13 -5.20 4.60
C PHE A 189 6.14 -6.58 3.94
N PHE A 190 6.35 -6.69 2.63
CA PHE A 190 6.51 -7.99 1.96
C PHE A 190 7.67 -8.80 2.56
N SER A 191 8.82 -8.16 2.77
CA SER A 191 9.99 -8.79 3.37
C SER A 191 9.72 -9.26 4.80
N ALA A 192 9.14 -8.39 5.63
CA ALA A 192 8.78 -8.69 7.02
C ALA A 192 7.79 -9.86 7.12
N VAL A 193 6.75 -9.85 6.29
CA VAL A 193 5.76 -10.92 6.26
C VAL A 193 6.39 -12.23 5.79
N SER A 194 7.19 -12.23 4.72
CA SER A 194 7.92 -13.43 4.28
C SER A 194 8.80 -14.02 5.38
N ALA A 195 9.43 -13.18 6.22
CA ALA A 195 10.22 -13.61 7.37
C ALA A 195 9.40 -14.09 8.58
N SER A 196 8.09 -13.83 8.62
CA SER A 196 7.20 -14.03 9.79
C SER A 196 6.38 -15.32 9.74
N GLY A 197 6.98 -16.41 9.25
CA GLY A 197 6.32 -17.70 9.15
C GLY A 197 7.28 -18.85 8.90
N PRO A 198 6.78 -20.10 8.77
CA PRO A 198 7.61 -21.24 8.44
C PRO A 198 8.21 -21.09 7.05
N THR A 199 9.40 -21.65 6.90
CA THR A 199 10.11 -21.80 5.63
C THR A 199 10.04 -23.26 5.18
N LEU A 200 10.48 -23.55 3.96
CA LEU A 200 10.64 -24.92 3.46
C LEU A 200 11.43 -25.84 4.39
N ASN A 201 12.37 -25.26 5.15
CA ASN A 201 13.29 -25.96 6.04
C ASN A 201 12.88 -25.87 7.52
N SER A 202 11.75 -25.24 7.83
CA SER A 202 11.28 -25.16 9.21
C SER A 202 10.95 -26.56 9.75
N PRO A 203 11.35 -26.87 11.00
CA PRO A 203 11.14 -28.17 11.62
C PRO A 203 9.66 -28.55 11.75
#